data_AF-A0A7C1A1Z7-F1
#
_entry.id   AF-A0A7C1A1Z7-F1
#
_cell.length_a   1.000
_cell.length_b   1.000
_cell.length_c   1.000
_cell.angle_alpha   90.00
_cell.angle_beta   90.00
_cell.angle_gamma   90.00
#
_symmetry.space_group_name_H-M   'P 1'
#
loop_
_entity.id
_entity.type
_entity.pdbx_description
1 polymer ?
#
loop_
_entity_poly.entity_id
_entity_poly.type
_entity_poly.pdbx_seq_one_letter_code
_entity_poly.pdbx_strand_id
1 'polypeptide(L)'
;MGNGEVKRSKKKKTLIIILAVLAVIVIAGAGSTYYVGTNDFCGLKCHQMKTRYSVWSKSTHNQIKCITCHSEPGFVGELKAHIDGLNYLKSFLKKSTAKITIFATRRNPARLKSCIHCHPADTLKKDTKDIRINHVSHVIDNEILCTDCHANMIHISHDFEMSRPQEKTCIACHLKAGARTNCQSCHIKPASRRLRHLFILETLKESEDD
;
A
#
# COMPACT_ATOMS: atom_id res chain seq x y z
N MET A 1 -26.27 57.90 -23.42
CA MET A 1 -25.03 57.28 -22.88
C MET A 1 -25.26 56.12 -21.88
N GLY A 2 -26.49 55.68 -21.55
CA GLY A 2 -26.71 54.71 -20.45
C GLY A 2 -26.67 53.20 -20.76
N ASN A 3 -26.74 52.78 -22.03
CA ASN A 3 -26.90 51.35 -22.37
C ASN A 3 -25.62 50.51 -22.18
N GLY A 4 -24.44 51.14 -22.27
CA GLY A 4 -23.15 50.45 -22.11
C GLY A 4 -22.82 50.10 -20.67
N GLU A 5 -23.12 50.99 -19.71
CA GLU A 5 -22.85 50.78 -18.29
C GLU A 5 -23.78 49.73 -17.66
N VAL A 6 -25.08 49.75 -18.03
CA VAL A 6 -26.05 48.74 -17.56
C VAL A 6 -25.67 47.34 -18.05
N LYS A 7 -25.26 47.22 -19.33
CA LYS A 7 -24.81 45.94 -19.92
C LYS A 7 -23.50 45.45 -19.30
N ARG A 8 -22.58 46.37 -18.95
CA ARG A 8 -21.31 46.08 -18.24
C ARG A 8 -21.54 45.67 -16.78
N SER A 9 -22.49 46.29 -16.08
CA SER A 9 -22.89 45.93 -14.71
C SER A 9 -23.54 44.53 -14.64
N LYS A 10 -24.43 44.20 -15.58
CA LYS A 10 -25.03 42.85 -15.68
C LYS A 10 -23.97 41.78 -15.94
N LYS A 11 -23.03 42.00 -16.87
CA LYS A 11 -21.91 41.07 -17.14
C LYS A 11 -21.01 40.85 -15.91
N LYS A 12 -20.71 41.91 -15.14
CA LYS A 12 -19.95 41.79 -13.87
C LYS A 12 -20.71 40.97 -12.82
N LYS A 13 -22.01 41.20 -12.64
CA LYS A 13 -22.85 40.42 -11.72
C LYS A 13 -22.91 38.94 -12.11
N THR A 14 -23.10 38.64 -13.40
CA THR A 14 -23.08 37.26 -13.91
C THR A 14 -21.72 36.60 -13.69
N LEU A 15 -20.61 37.30 -13.95
CA LEU A 15 -19.26 36.76 -13.70
C LEU A 15 -19.03 36.45 -12.21
N ILE A 16 -19.46 37.34 -11.30
CA ILE A 16 -19.38 37.11 -9.85
C ILE A 16 -20.18 35.88 -9.44
N ILE A 17 -21.40 35.72 -9.97
CA ILE A 17 -22.23 34.54 -9.67
C ILE A 17 -21.55 33.26 -10.16
N ILE A 18 -20.98 33.25 -11.37
CA ILE A 18 -20.26 32.09 -11.92
C ILE A 18 -19.06 31.74 -11.03
N LEU A 19 -18.24 32.73 -10.65
CA LEU A 19 -17.08 32.51 -9.78
C LEU A 19 -17.49 32.01 -8.39
N ALA A 20 -18.58 32.55 -7.82
CA ALA A 20 -19.12 32.09 -6.55
C ALA A 20 -19.60 30.63 -6.63
N VAL A 21 -20.32 30.26 -7.69
CA VAL A 21 -20.76 28.88 -7.92
C VAL A 21 -19.57 27.94 -8.10
N LEU A 22 -18.58 28.33 -8.91
CA LEU A 22 -17.36 27.54 -9.08
C LEU A 22 -16.61 27.36 -7.75
N ALA A 23 -16.49 28.42 -6.95
CA ALA A 23 -15.87 28.33 -5.63
C ALA A 23 -16.62 27.35 -4.71
N VAL A 24 -17.95 27.42 -4.68
CA VAL A 24 -18.77 26.47 -3.90
C VAL A 24 -18.56 25.03 -4.37
N ILE A 25 -18.53 24.79 -5.69
CA ILE A 25 -18.27 23.45 -6.25
C ILE A 25 -16.89 22.95 -5.85
N VAL A 26 -15.85 23.79 -5.94
CA VAL A 26 -14.48 23.40 -5.55
C VAL A 26 -14.40 23.09 -4.06
N ILE A 27 -15.01 23.91 -3.21
CA ILE A 27 -15.02 23.71 -1.75
C ILE A 27 -15.77 22.41 -1.41
N ALA A 28 -16.95 22.20 -1.98
CA ALA A 28 -17.74 20.99 -1.77
C ALA A 28 -17.00 19.74 -2.28
N GLY A 29 -16.34 19.84 -3.44
CA GLY A 29 -15.51 18.77 -4.00
C GLY A 29 -14.35 18.42 -3.07
N ALA A 30 -13.59 19.41 -2.61
CA ALA A 30 -12.46 19.22 -1.69
C ALA A 30 -12.90 18.62 -0.34
N GLY A 31 -14.01 19.10 0.22
CA GLY A 31 -14.58 18.54 1.44
C GLY A 31 -15.03 17.10 1.26
N SER A 32 -15.62 16.78 0.10
CA SER A 32 -16.04 15.42 -0.23
C SER A 32 -14.83 14.49 -0.35
N THR A 33 -13.78 14.87 -1.08
CA THR A 33 -12.55 14.07 -1.22
C THR A 33 -11.87 13.86 0.12
N TYR A 34 -11.80 14.89 0.96
CA TYR A 34 -11.25 14.78 2.30
C TYR A 34 -12.02 13.77 3.16
N TYR A 35 -13.35 13.86 3.15
CA TYR A 35 -14.20 12.96 3.94
C TYR A 35 -14.09 11.50 3.49
N VAL A 36 -14.13 11.23 2.19
CA VAL A 36 -14.04 9.84 1.68
C VAL A 36 -12.65 9.23 1.83
N GLY A 37 -11.61 10.03 2.01
CA GLY A 37 -10.25 9.59 2.35
C GLY A 37 -10.03 9.27 3.84
N THR A 38 -11.04 9.44 4.70
CA THR A 38 -10.93 9.14 6.13
C THR A 38 -11.05 7.66 6.46
N ASN A 39 -10.46 7.24 7.58
CA ASN A 39 -10.55 5.87 8.08
C ASN A 39 -11.99 5.48 8.43
N ASP A 40 -12.77 6.41 8.98
CA ASP A 40 -14.17 6.18 9.33
C ASP A 40 -15.01 5.95 8.09
N PHE A 41 -14.78 6.70 7.01
CA PHE A 41 -15.45 6.43 5.75
C PHE A 41 -15.12 5.04 5.23
N CYS A 42 -13.82 4.73 5.10
CA CYS A 42 -13.37 3.43 4.60
C CYS A 42 -13.90 2.28 5.47
N GLY A 43 -13.78 2.37 6.80
CA GLY A 43 -14.06 1.29 7.72
C GLY A 43 -15.51 1.12 8.16
N LEU A 44 -16.26 2.21 8.26
CA LEU A 44 -17.61 2.21 8.85
C LEU A 44 -18.73 2.39 7.81
N LYS A 45 -18.45 3.00 6.66
CA LYS A 45 -19.48 3.26 5.63
C LYS A 45 -19.55 2.18 4.56
N CYS A 46 -18.47 1.43 4.36
CA CYS A 46 -18.42 0.31 3.41
C CYS A 46 -18.39 -1.03 4.15
N HIS A 47 -19.46 -1.84 4.04
CA HIS A 47 -19.50 -3.15 4.71
C HIS A 47 -18.37 -4.09 4.25
N GLN A 48 -17.95 -4.01 2.98
CA GLN A 48 -16.86 -4.81 2.43
C GLN A 48 -15.51 -4.56 3.13
N MET A 49 -15.36 -3.43 3.79
CA MET A 49 -14.13 -3.05 4.48
C MET A 49 -14.10 -3.45 5.94
N LYS A 50 -15.20 -3.91 6.54
CA LYS A 50 -15.31 -4.23 7.98
C LYS A 50 -14.17 -5.11 8.48
N THR A 51 -13.89 -6.21 7.80
CA THR A 51 -12.81 -7.13 8.18
C THR A 51 -11.44 -6.47 8.07
N ARG A 52 -11.19 -5.70 6.99
CA ARG A 52 -9.92 -5.01 6.76
C ARG A 52 -9.67 -3.92 7.79
N TYR A 53 -10.72 -3.18 8.16
CA TYR A 53 -10.69 -2.16 9.19
C TYR A 53 -10.43 -2.75 10.59
N SER A 54 -11.11 -3.85 10.94
CA SER A 54 -10.91 -4.54 12.23
C SER A 54 -9.49 -5.09 12.41
N VAL A 55 -8.86 -5.54 11.32
CA VAL A 55 -7.46 -5.98 11.38
C VAL A 55 -6.51 -4.78 11.41
N TRP A 56 -6.77 -3.75 10.60
CA TRP A 56 -5.97 -2.52 10.60
C TRP A 56 -5.93 -1.86 11.98
N SER A 57 -7.05 -1.80 12.70
CA SER A 57 -7.13 -1.16 14.03
C SER A 57 -6.25 -1.84 15.09
N LYS A 58 -5.87 -3.11 14.86
CA LYS A 58 -4.96 -3.89 15.71
C LYS A 58 -3.51 -3.92 15.18
N SER A 59 -3.27 -3.36 14.00
CA SER A 59 -1.95 -3.35 13.37
C SER A 59 -1.04 -2.26 13.93
N THR A 60 0.25 -2.34 13.61
CA THR A 60 1.23 -1.29 13.95
C THR A 60 1.00 0.04 13.23
N HIS A 61 0.06 0.09 12.27
CA HIS A 61 -0.26 1.29 11.49
C HIS A 61 -1.68 1.79 11.76
N ASN A 62 -2.28 1.43 12.90
CA ASN A 62 -3.64 1.82 13.29
C ASN A 62 -3.84 3.33 13.54
N GLN A 63 -2.80 4.14 13.42
CA GLN A 63 -2.86 5.60 13.50
C GLN A 63 -2.69 6.29 12.15
N ILE A 64 -2.47 5.54 11.07
CA ILE A 64 -2.25 6.07 9.72
C ILE A 64 -3.53 5.99 8.90
N LYS A 65 -3.79 6.99 8.04
CA LYS A 65 -4.95 6.96 7.16
C LYS A 65 -4.86 5.81 6.16
N CYS A 66 -5.97 5.14 5.85
CA CYS A 66 -6.02 4.07 4.86
C CYS A 66 -5.45 4.55 3.53
N ILE A 67 -5.81 5.76 3.11
CA ILE A 67 -5.38 6.35 1.84
C ILE A 67 -3.88 6.61 1.78
N THR A 68 -3.20 6.82 2.91
CA THR A 68 -1.72 6.99 2.93
C THR A 68 -1.00 5.79 2.33
N CYS A 69 -1.52 4.58 2.52
CA CYS A 69 -0.99 3.35 1.90
C CYS A 69 -1.74 2.95 0.62
N HIS A 70 -2.98 3.40 0.46
CA HIS A 70 -3.87 3.08 -0.66
C HIS A 70 -3.93 4.15 -1.76
N SER A 71 -3.02 5.13 -1.75
CA SER A 71 -2.73 6.06 -2.83
C SER A 71 -1.24 6.31 -2.98
N GLU A 72 -0.81 6.83 -4.13
CA GLU A 72 0.52 7.45 -4.19
C GLU A 72 0.56 8.69 -3.29
N PRO A 73 1.72 9.03 -2.70
CA PRO A 73 1.88 10.27 -1.97
C PRO A 73 1.58 11.50 -2.86
N GLY A 74 0.96 12.51 -2.24
CA GLY A 74 0.63 13.78 -2.89
C GLY A 74 -0.78 13.83 -3.50
N PHE A 75 -1.21 15.05 -3.81
CA PHE A 75 -2.59 15.35 -4.20
C PHE A 75 -3.07 14.58 -5.45
N VAL A 76 -2.21 14.45 -6.46
CA VAL A 76 -2.55 13.74 -7.70
C VAL A 76 -2.73 12.24 -7.46
N GLY A 77 -1.91 11.66 -6.59
CA GLY A 77 -2.01 10.25 -6.20
C GLY A 77 -3.32 9.96 -5.48
N GLU A 78 -3.67 10.83 -4.53
CA GLU A 78 -4.94 10.76 -3.79
C GLU A 78 -6.15 10.90 -4.72
N LEU A 79 -6.13 11.85 -5.66
CA LEU A 79 -7.20 12.03 -6.64
C LEU A 79 -7.39 10.78 -7.53
N LYS A 80 -6.30 10.17 -8.00
CA LYS A 80 -6.35 8.91 -8.76
C LYS A 80 -6.98 7.78 -7.93
N ALA A 81 -6.59 7.65 -6.66
CA ALA A 81 -7.16 6.65 -5.77
C ALA A 81 -8.68 6.84 -5.57
N HIS A 82 -9.14 8.09 -5.47
CA HIS A 82 -10.58 8.38 -5.41
C HIS A 82 -11.33 8.00 -6.71
N ILE A 83 -10.73 8.25 -7.87
CA ILE A 83 -11.30 7.85 -9.17
C ILE A 83 -11.37 6.31 -9.26
N ASP A 84 -10.34 5.60 -8.83
CA ASP A 84 -10.33 4.14 -8.78
C ASP A 84 -11.41 3.60 -7.83
N GLY A 85 -11.58 4.22 -6.66
CA GLY A 85 -12.65 3.90 -5.72
C GLY A 85 -14.05 4.09 -6.33
N LEU A 86 -14.26 5.15 -7.09
CA LEU A 86 -15.52 5.38 -7.81
C LEU A 86 -15.75 4.33 -8.91
N ASN A 87 -14.70 3.94 -9.65
CA ASN A 87 -14.78 2.88 -10.65
C ASN A 87 -15.11 1.53 -10.02
N TYR A 88 -14.54 1.23 -8.85
CA TYR A 88 -14.87 0.06 -8.04
C TYR A 88 -16.32 0.10 -7.53
N LEU A 89 -16.84 1.26 -7.16
CA LEU A 89 -18.26 1.37 -6.81
C LEU A 89 -19.16 1.08 -8.03
N LYS A 90 -18.80 1.60 -9.20
CA LYS A 90 -19.56 1.39 -10.45
C LYS A 90 -19.63 -0.08 -10.87
N SER A 91 -18.64 -0.93 -10.54
CA SER A 91 -18.76 -2.37 -10.86
C SER A 91 -19.87 -3.07 -10.11
N PHE A 92 -20.13 -2.68 -8.85
CA PHE A 92 -21.24 -3.26 -8.09
C PHE A 92 -22.59 -2.93 -8.72
N LEU A 93 -22.74 -1.72 -9.26
CA LEU A 93 -23.97 -1.29 -9.94
C LEU A 93 -24.16 -2.00 -11.28
N LYS A 94 -23.08 -2.25 -12.03
CA LYS A 94 -23.13 -2.88 -13.35
C LYS A 94 -23.18 -4.43 -13.30
N LYS A 95 -23.23 -5.05 -12.11
CA LYS A 95 -23.07 -6.51 -11.90
C LYS A 95 -21.88 -7.10 -12.68
N SER A 96 -20.85 -6.29 -12.91
CA SER A 96 -19.69 -6.70 -13.70
C SER A 96 -18.66 -7.30 -12.76
N THR A 97 -18.29 -8.56 -13.01
CA THR A 97 -17.20 -9.29 -12.33
C THR A 97 -15.84 -8.95 -12.93
N ALA A 98 -15.71 -7.82 -13.64
CA ALA A 98 -14.42 -7.36 -14.13
C ALA A 98 -13.46 -7.27 -12.92
N LYS A 99 -12.30 -7.93 -13.02
CA LYS A 99 -11.19 -7.79 -12.08
C LYS A 99 -10.73 -6.32 -12.08
N ILE A 100 -11.40 -5.46 -11.32
CA ILE A 100 -10.98 -4.08 -11.17
C ILE A 100 -9.75 -4.10 -10.28
N THR A 101 -8.63 -3.83 -10.93
CA THR A 101 -7.36 -3.59 -10.25
C THR A 101 -7.47 -2.20 -9.63
N ILE A 102 -7.91 -2.14 -8.38
CA ILE A 102 -7.77 -0.93 -7.57
C ILE A 102 -6.33 -0.80 -7.09
N PHE A 103 -5.90 0.43 -6.77
CA PHE A 103 -4.60 0.67 -6.11
C PHE A 103 -4.38 -0.22 -4.87
N ALA A 104 -5.48 -0.65 -4.23
CA ALA A 104 -5.52 -1.60 -3.13
C ALA A 104 -5.22 -3.09 -3.51
N THR A 105 -4.76 -3.40 -4.71
CA THR A 105 -4.29 -4.74 -5.10
C THR A 105 -2.92 -5.07 -4.50
N ARG A 106 -2.70 -6.36 -4.19
CA ARG A 106 -1.54 -6.85 -3.40
C ARG A 106 -0.18 -6.52 -4.02
N ARG A 107 -0.05 -6.61 -5.35
CA ARG A 107 1.15 -6.20 -6.10
C ARG A 107 0.84 -4.95 -6.91
N ASN A 108 0.96 -3.80 -6.27
CA ASN A 108 0.93 -2.52 -6.96
C ASN A 108 2.26 -1.82 -6.70
N PRO A 109 3.14 -1.64 -7.71
CA PRO A 109 4.44 -1.00 -7.53
C PRO A 109 4.31 0.44 -7.03
N ALA A 110 3.18 1.09 -7.30
CA ALA A 110 2.91 2.43 -6.79
C ALA A 110 2.78 2.48 -5.24
N ARG A 111 2.54 1.34 -4.57
CA ARG A 111 2.60 1.26 -3.10
C ARG A 111 4.00 1.37 -2.55
N LEU A 112 5.02 1.02 -3.33
CA LEU A 112 6.40 1.16 -2.89
C LEU A 112 6.66 2.62 -2.50
N LYS A 113 6.17 3.56 -3.31
CA LYS A 113 6.22 5.01 -3.02
C LYS A 113 5.55 5.36 -1.69
N SER A 114 4.41 4.76 -1.39
CA SER A 114 3.70 4.96 -0.13
C SER A 114 4.49 4.45 1.08
N CYS A 115 5.14 3.29 0.97
CA CYS A 115 5.99 2.74 2.02
C CYS A 115 7.22 3.62 2.25
N ILE A 116 7.98 3.95 1.19
CA ILE A 116 9.22 4.72 1.29
C ILE A 116 9.01 6.18 1.67
N HIS A 117 7.78 6.70 1.51
CA HIS A 117 7.43 8.05 1.97
C HIS A 117 7.66 8.22 3.49
N CYS A 118 7.35 7.17 4.27
CA CYS A 118 7.59 7.16 5.72
C CYS A 118 8.79 6.29 6.13
N HIS A 119 9.17 5.31 5.31
CA HIS A 119 10.28 4.37 5.56
C HIS A 119 11.33 4.41 4.45
N PRO A 120 12.16 5.46 4.36
CA PRO A 120 13.18 5.58 3.31
C PRO A 120 14.17 4.41 3.37
N ALA A 121 14.36 3.71 2.25
CA ALA A 121 15.11 2.44 2.20
C ALA A 121 16.58 2.56 2.65
N ASP A 122 17.19 3.72 2.44
CA ASP A 122 18.55 4.07 2.85
C ASP A 122 18.71 4.31 4.36
N THR A 123 17.62 4.69 5.03
CA THR A 123 17.57 4.90 6.49
C THR A 123 17.20 3.63 7.27
N LEU A 124 16.70 2.61 6.58
CA LEU A 124 16.33 1.34 7.20
C LEU A 124 17.57 0.60 7.71
N LYS A 125 17.41 -0.10 8.84
CA LYS A 125 18.49 -0.88 9.44
C LYS A 125 19.01 -1.91 8.43
N LYS A 126 20.32 -1.89 8.22
CA LYS A 126 21.03 -2.85 7.36
C LYS A 126 21.13 -4.22 8.02
N ASP A 127 21.11 -4.27 9.35
CA ASP A 127 21.29 -5.50 10.11
C ASP A 127 20.20 -5.63 11.20
N THR A 128 19.72 -6.85 11.38
CA THR A 128 18.98 -7.26 12.58
C THR A 128 19.95 -7.91 13.57
N LYS A 129 19.46 -8.58 14.64
CA LYS A 129 20.34 -9.38 15.51
C LYS A 129 20.81 -10.68 14.85
N ASP A 130 20.09 -11.14 13.83
CA ASP A 130 20.22 -12.50 13.28
C ASP A 130 20.63 -12.51 11.81
N ILE A 131 20.12 -11.55 11.02
CA ILE A 131 20.33 -11.46 9.56
C ILE A 131 20.75 -10.06 9.11
N ARG A 132 21.59 -10.01 8.06
CA ARG A 132 22.00 -8.82 7.30
C ARG A 132 21.10 -8.67 6.07
N ILE A 133 20.54 -7.50 5.85
CA ILE A 133 19.69 -7.16 4.70
C ILE A 133 20.03 -5.75 4.20
N ASN A 134 20.46 -5.65 2.96
CA ASN A 134 20.64 -4.35 2.30
C ASN A 134 19.33 -3.93 1.61
N HIS A 135 18.55 -3.07 2.25
CA HIS A 135 17.29 -2.57 1.69
C HIS A 135 17.48 -1.74 0.41
N VAL A 136 18.55 -0.97 0.27
CA VAL A 136 18.81 -0.19 -0.96
C VAL A 136 18.97 -1.13 -2.15
N SER A 137 19.78 -2.17 -2.01
CA SER A 137 20.00 -3.13 -3.09
C SER A 137 18.71 -3.87 -3.48
N HIS A 138 17.89 -4.29 -2.51
CA HIS A 138 16.66 -5.01 -2.83
C HIS A 138 15.57 -4.08 -3.39
N VAL A 139 15.31 -2.96 -2.72
CA VAL A 139 14.13 -2.12 -2.94
C VAL A 139 14.37 -1.05 -4.00
N ILE A 140 15.57 -0.47 -4.03
CA ILE A 140 15.92 0.61 -4.96
C ILE A 140 16.55 0.04 -6.22
N ASP A 141 17.62 -0.74 -6.09
CA ASP A 141 18.38 -1.20 -7.26
C ASP A 141 17.66 -2.32 -8.03
N ASN A 142 16.86 -3.13 -7.34
CA ASN A 142 16.14 -4.28 -7.92
C ASN A 142 14.61 -4.13 -7.90
N GLU A 143 14.10 -2.96 -7.50
CA GLU A 143 12.65 -2.62 -7.50
C GLU A 143 11.75 -3.65 -6.79
N ILE A 144 12.29 -4.38 -5.81
CA ILE A 144 11.53 -5.38 -5.04
C ILE A 144 10.57 -4.65 -4.10
N LEU A 145 9.29 -5.08 -4.08
CA LEU A 145 8.30 -4.44 -3.23
C LEU A 145 8.53 -4.80 -1.77
N CYS A 146 8.30 -3.84 -0.86
CA CYS A 146 8.39 -4.10 0.57
C CYS A 146 7.51 -5.30 0.99
N THR A 147 6.36 -5.47 0.35
CA THR A 147 5.40 -6.56 0.62
C THR A 147 5.79 -7.92 0.05
N ASP A 148 6.81 -8.00 -0.80
CA ASP A 148 7.35 -9.29 -1.28
C ASP A 148 8.13 -10.00 -0.15
N CYS A 149 8.68 -9.24 0.80
CA CYS A 149 9.33 -9.78 2.00
C CYS A 149 8.49 -9.55 3.27
N HIS A 150 8.02 -8.32 3.51
CA HIS A 150 7.11 -7.98 4.59
C HIS A 150 5.67 -8.25 4.17
N ALA A 151 5.36 -9.53 3.96
CA ALA A 151 4.01 -9.92 3.64
C ALA A 151 3.07 -9.56 4.80
N ASN A 152 1.82 -9.20 4.45
CA ASN A 152 0.70 -9.24 5.39
C ASN A 152 0.76 -8.30 6.61
N MET A 153 1.54 -7.23 6.57
CA MET A 153 1.76 -6.32 7.70
C MET A 153 0.48 -5.71 8.32
N ILE A 154 -0.51 -5.36 7.48
CA ILE A 154 -1.65 -4.51 7.90
C ILE A 154 -3.00 -5.23 7.93
N HIS A 155 -3.17 -6.29 7.13
CA HIS A 155 -4.49 -6.87 6.85
C HIS A 155 -4.60 -8.39 7.08
N ILE A 156 -3.73 -9.00 7.88
CA ILE A 156 -3.87 -10.42 8.30
C ILE A 156 -4.30 -10.59 9.76
N SER A 157 -5.14 -11.62 9.97
CA SER A 157 -5.86 -11.92 11.20
C SER A 157 -5.23 -13.01 12.09
N HIS A 158 -4.07 -13.57 11.74
CA HIS A 158 -3.41 -14.62 12.53
C HIS A 158 -1.93 -14.31 12.73
N ASP A 159 -1.50 -14.37 13.99
CA ASP A 159 -0.16 -14.34 14.55
C ASP A 159 0.82 -13.25 14.08
N PHE A 160 1.24 -12.41 15.04
CA PHE A 160 2.26 -11.36 14.89
C PHE A 160 3.62 -11.85 14.35
N GLU A 161 3.83 -13.17 14.26
CA GLU A 161 5.03 -13.79 13.69
C GLU A 161 5.14 -13.65 12.16
N MET A 162 4.04 -13.41 11.45
CA MET A 162 4.01 -13.33 9.97
C MET A 162 4.56 -12.02 9.38
N SER A 163 5.01 -11.06 10.20
CA SER A 163 5.63 -9.82 9.70
C SER A 163 7.13 -9.97 9.36
N ARG A 164 7.74 -11.11 9.70
CA ARG A 164 9.14 -11.40 9.39
C ARG A 164 9.24 -12.13 8.04
N PRO A 165 10.19 -11.75 7.16
CA PRO A 165 10.46 -12.50 5.95
C PRO A 165 10.85 -13.94 6.29
N GLN A 166 10.26 -14.90 5.58
CA GLN A 166 10.62 -16.30 5.74
C GLN A 166 11.93 -16.59 4.99
N GLU A 167 12.79 -17.42 5.57
CA GLU A 167 14.08 -17.80 4.97
C GLU A 167 13.90 -18.35 3.55
N LYS A 168 12.86 -19.16 3.33
CA LYS A 168 12.51 -19.71 2.01
C LYS A 168 12.30 -18.63 0.94
N THR A 169 11.78 -17.46 1.31
CA THR A 169 11.57 -16.33 0.38
C THR A 169 12.91 -15.77 -0.09
N CYS A 170 13.87 -15.62 0.82
CA CYS A 170 15.22 -15.16 0.50
C CYS A 170 15.91 -16.15 -0.46
N ILE A 171 15.90 -17.44 -0.11
CA ILE A 171 16.56 -18.50 -0.89
C ILE A 171 15.96 -18.60 -2.29
N ALA A 172 14.63 -18.57 -2.43
CA ALA A 172 13.96 -18.71 -3.72
C ALA A 172 14.39 -17.62 -4.73
N CYS A 173 14.44 -16.36 -4.30
CA CYS A 173 14.89 -15.25 -5.14
C CYS A 173 16.41 -15.31 -5.40
N HIS A 174 17.22 -15.61 -4.37
CA HIS A 174 18.67 -15.64 -4.52
C HIS A 174 19.13 -16.78 -5.44
N LEU A 175 18.53 -17.97 -5.35
CA LEU A 175 18.82 -19.07 -6.28
C LEU A 175 18.47 -18.69 -7.71
N LYS A 176 17.30 -18.08 -7.92
CA LYS A 176 16.87 -17.63 -9.25
C LYS A 176 17.79 -16.55 -9.83
N ALA A 177 18.33 -15.67 -8.98
CA ALA A 177 19.21 -14.58 -9.39
C ALA A 177 20.70 -14.97 -9.46
N GLY A 178 21.07 -16.21 -9.11
CA GLY A 178 22.48 -16.62 -9.00
C GLY A 178 23.25 -15.89 -7.89
N ALA A 179 22.53 -15.35 -6.89
CA ALA A 179 23.12 -14.65 -5.77
C ALA A 179 23.64 -15.62 -4.69
N ARG A 180 24.45 -15.11 -3.76
CA ARG A 180 25.02 -15.92 -2.67
C ARG A 180 23.92 -16.45 -1.74
N THR A 181 24.01 -17.74 -1.42
CA THR A 181 23.08 -18.46 -0.53
C THR A 181 23.79 -19.18 0.63
N ASN A 182 25.11 -18.99 0.79
CA ASN A 182 25.83 -19.58 1.91
C ASN A 182 25.38 -18.95 3.23
N CYS A 183 25.32 -19.71 4.33
CA CYS A 183 24.69 -19.26 5.58
C CYS A 183 25.21 -17.89 6.07
N GLN A 184 26.51 -17.61 5.89
CA GLN A 184 27.16 -16.38 6.33
C GLN A 184 26.87 -15.17 5.44
N SER A 185 26.30 -15.35 4.23
CA SER A 185 25.88 -14.23 3.39
C SER A 185 24.71 -13.46 4.01
N CYS A 186 23.88 -14.15 4.79
CA CYS A 186 22.72 -13.57 5.44
C CYS A 186 22.86 -13.55 6.97
N HIS A 187 23.36 -14.61 7.61
CA HIS A 187 23.38 -14.69 9.07
C HIS A 187 24.59 -14.00 9.71
N ILE A 188 24.32 -13.15 10.72
CA ILE A 188 25.36 -12.40 11.45
C ILE A 188 26.09 -13.29 12.44
N LYS A 189 25.37 -14.22 13.07
CA LYS A 189 25.94 -15.24 13.95
C LYS A 189 25.86 -16.60 13.25
N PRO A 190 26.88 -17.46 13.38
CA PRO A 190 26.73 -18.85 12.97
C PRO A 190 25.52 -19.43 13.73
N ALA A 191 24.53 -19.93 13.00
CA ALA A 191 23.39 -20.60 13.63
C ALA A 191 23.92 -21.63 14.65
N SER A 192 23.30 -21.77 15.82
CA SER A 192 23.74 -22.80 16.75
C SER A 192 23.49 -24.17 16.10
N ARG A 193 24.42 -25.11 16.26
CA ARG A 193 24.38 -26.47 15.64
C ARG A 193 23.08 -27.24 15.96
N ARG A 194 22.32 -26.80 16.97
CA ARG A 194 21.09 -27.42 17.47
C ARG A 194 19.85 -27.17 16.61
N LEU A 195 19.85 -26.16 15.72
CA LEU A 195 18.67 -25.79 14.91
C LEU A 195 18.84 -26.08 13.40
N ARG A 196 19.96 -26.69 12.99
CA ARG A 196 20.32 -26.85 11.57
C ARG A 196 19.70 -28.05 10.84
N HIS A 197 18.99 -28.96 11.52
CA HIS A 197 18.74 -30.32 10.98
C HIS A 197 17.31 -30.85 11.11
N LEU A 198 16.27 -30.02 11.17
CA LEU A 198 14.89 -30.55 11.13
C LEU A 198 14.18 -30.32 9.79
N PHE A 199 14.37 -29.19 9.12
CA PHE A 199 13.52 -28.86 7.96
C PHE A 199 13.89 -29.56 6.63
N ILE A 200 15.17 -29.85 6.39
CA ILE A 200 15.62 -30.46 5.12
C ILE A 200 15.45 -31.98 5.12
N LEU A 201 15.48 -32.63 6.29
CA LEU A 201 15.36 -34.08 6.36
C LEU A 201 13.90 -34.56 6.29
N GLU A 202 12.94 -33.77 6.76
CA GLU A 202 11.51 -34.12 6.65
C GLU A 202 11.01 -34.03 5.20
N THR A 203 11.46 -33.02 4.45
CA THR A 203 11.06 -32.82 3.03
C THR A 203 11.68 -33.82 2.06
N LEU A 204 12.82 -34.44 2.40
CA LEU A 204 13.39 -35.54 1.62
C LEU A 204 12.74 -36.88 1.94
N LYS A 205 12.21 -37.04 3.15
CA LYS A 205 11.56 -38.28 3.58
C LYS A 205 10.16 -38.44 2.98
N GLU A 206 9.44 -37.34 2.79
CA GLU A 206 8.12 -37.34 2.10
C GLU A 206 8.22 -37.60 0.59
N SER A 207 9.42 -37.50 -0.02
CA SER A 207 9.61 -37.79 -1.46
C SER A 207 10.11 -39.19 -1.78
N GLU A 208 10.35 -40.03 -0.77
CA GLU A 208 10.79 -41.42 -0.93
C GLU A 208 9.66 -42.44 -0.66
N ASP A 209 8.49 -41.96 -0.20
CA ASP A 209 7.33 -42.78 0.16
C ASP A 209 6.15 -42.69 -0.85
N ASP A 210 6.38 -42.17 -2.08
CA ASP A 210 5.44 -42.20 -3.23
C ASP A 210 5.98 -43.07 -4.40
#